data_AF-A0A1J0ACG8-F1
#
_entry.id   AF-A0A1J0ACG8-F1
#
_cell.length_a   1.000
_cell.length_b   1.000
_cell.length_c   1.000
_cell.angle_alpha   90.00
_cell.angle_beta   90.00
_cell.angle_gamma   90.00
#
_symmetry.space_group_name_H-M   'P 1'
#
loop_
_entity.id
_entity.type
_entity.pdbx_description
1 polymer ?
#
loop_
_entity_poly.entity_id
_entity_poly.type
_entity_poly.pdbx_seq_one_letter_code
_entity_poly.pdbx_strand_id
1 'polypeptide(L)'
;MERILFSPITKELFGYPPQTLEIPLTRLDTATAETFKQQCLDLVNKQAQVVGINLSTVDFMDSKGLGALVSCSKQIQALGGKTFLVAPQPQILVLLETVAIHRFIPIYTKREHFEQGQEPDTF
;
A
#
# COMPACT_ATOMS: atom_id res chain seq x y z
N MET A 1 -2.33 25.44 -5.94
CA MET A 1 -2.22 25.02 -4.53
C MET A 1 -3.48 24.23 -4.22
N GLU A 2 -3.52 22.96 -4.64
CA GLU A 2 -4.69 22.11 -4.45
C GLU A 2 -4.78 21.72 -2.98
N ARG A 3 -5.82 22.23 -2.31
CA ARG A 3 -6.19 21.75 -0.98
C ARG A 3 -6.79 20.36 -1.19
N ILE A 4 -6.05 19.32 -0.80
CA ILE A 4 -6.61 17.98 -0.67
C ILE A 4 -7.72 18.09 0.38
N LEU A 5 -8.96 18.19 -0.10
CA LEU A 5 -10.14 18.30 0.73
C LEU A 5 -10.43 16.88 1.22
N PHE A 6 -9.95 16.52 2.40
CA PHE A 6 -10.29 15.25 3.04
C PHE A 6 -11.81 15.16 3.13
N SER A 7 -12.41 14.18 2.44
CA SER A 7 -13.84 13.96 2.57
C SER A 7 -14.14 13.58 4.03
N PRO A 8 -15.31 13.94 4.59
CA PRO A 8 -15.66 13.61 5.98
C PRO A 8 -15.45 12.12 6.33
N ILE A 9 -15.71 11.24 5.35
CA ILE A 9 -15.61 9.78 5.45
C ILE A 9 -14.15 9.33 5.67
N THR A 10 -13.18 9.90 4.91
CA THR A 10 -11.75 9.55 5.06
C THR A 10 -11.23 9.78 6.47
N LYS A 11 -11.67 10.87 7.10
CA LYS A 11 -11.23 11.25 8.43
C LYS A 11 -11.89 10.37 9.51
N GLU A 12 -13.12 9.92 9.31
CA GLU A 12 -13.80 8.99 10.22
C GLU A 12 -13.19 7.58 10.18
N LEU A 13 -12.84 7.06 9.00
CA LEU A 13 -12.33 5.69 8.86
C LEU A 13 -10.84 5.56 9.18
N PHE A 14 -10.03 6.53 8.80
CA PHE A 14 -8.59 6.49 9.02
C PHE A 14 -8.11 7.31 10.22
N GLY A 15 -8.88 8.31 10.68
CA GLY A 15 -8.43 9.29 11.67
C GLY A 15 -7.40 10.31 11.14
N TYR A 16 -6.72 9.99 10.03
CA TYR A 16 -5.65 10.76 9.41
C TYR A 16 -5.75 10.72 7.87
N PRO A 17 -5.21 11.74 7.18
CA PRO A 17 -4.96 11.69 5.75
C PRO A 17 -4.22 10.40 5.35
N PRO A 18 -4.73 9.58 4.42
CA PRO A 18 -3.91 8.54 3.83
C PRO A 18 -2.76 9.17 3.04
N GLN A 19 -1.54 8.64 3.20
CA GLN A 19 -0.40 8.94 2.35
C GLN A 19 -0.21 7.80 1.36
N THR A 20 -0.21 8.11 0.07
CA THR A 20 0.06 7.13 -0.98
C THR A 20 1.55 7.12 -1.32
N LEU A 21 2.18 5.96 -1.18
CA LEU A 21 3.50 5.69 -1.75
C LEU A 21 3.34 5.35 -3.22
N GLU A 22 3.77 6.27 -4.08
CA GLU A 22 3.95 5.95 -5.50
C GLU A 22 5.19 5.09 -5.65
N ILE A 23 5.03 3.86 -6.14
CA ILE A 23 6.16 3.00 -6.47
C ILE A 23 6.54 3.27 -7.94
N PRO A 24 7.67 3.94 -8.23
CA PRO A 24 8.13 4.20 -9.60
C PRO A 24 8.76 2.96 -10.24
N LEU A 25 8.37 1.76 -9.80
CA LEU A 25 8.91 0.48 -10.23
C LEU A 25 7.82 -0.27 -10.98
N THR A 26 8.19 -0.87 -12.11
CA THR A 26 7.30 -1.80 -12.81
C THR A 26 7.36 -3.20 -12.23
N ARG A 27 8.38 -3.49 -11.42
CA ARG A 27 8.64 -4.81 -10.86
C ARG A 27 8.87 -4.68 -9.37
N LEU A 28 8.40 -5.68 -8.63
CA LEU A 28 8.73 -5.87 -7.24
C LEU A 28 9.33 -7.27 -7.06
N ASP A 29 10.65 -7.34 -7.16
CA ASP A 29 11.41 -8.57 -7.26
C ASP A 29 12.75 -8.45 -6.54
N THR A 30 13.61 -9.45 -6.70
CA THR A 30 14.95 -9.45 -6.10
C THR A 30 15.78 -8.18 -6.40
N ALA A 31 15.65 -7.60 -7.60
CA ALA A 31 16.45 -6.44 -8.01
C ALA A 31 15.91 -5.12 -7.41
N THR A 32 14.61 -5.06 -7.15
CA THR A 32 13.90 -3.83 -6.78
C THR A 32 13.44 -3.80 -5.32
N ALA A 33 13.45 -4.96 -4.64
CA ALA A 33 13.01 -5.11 -3.25
C ALA A 33 13.77 -4.20 -2.26
N GLU A 34 15.07 -3.98 -2.47
CA GLU A 34 15.85 -3.12 -1.57
C GLU A 34 15.46 -1.65 -1.74
N THR A 35 15.36 -1.17 -2.99
CA THR A 35 14.88 0.19 -3.28
C THR A 35 13.49 0.44 -2.70
N PHE A 36 12.57 -0.53 -2.84
CA PHE A 36 11.25 -0.44 -2.25
C PHE A 36 11.29 -0.33 -0.72
N LYS A 37 12.12 -1.13 -0.05
CA LYS A 37 12.28 -1.05 1.42
C LYS A 37 12.78 0.33 1.86
N GLN A 38 13.74 0.91 1.14
CA GLN A 38 14.23 2.25 1.46
C GLN A 38 13.13 3.32 1.34
N GLN A 39 12.30 3.24 0.29
CA GLN A 39 11.14 4.14 0.14
C GLN A 39 10.12 3.99 1.27
N CYS A 40 9.90 2.76 1.74
CA CYS A 40 9.07 2.51 2.92
C CYS A 40 9.66 3.11 4.21
N LEU A 41 10.98 2.99 4.41
CA LEU A 41 11.67 3.57 5.56
C LEU A 41 11.52 5.09 5.61
N ASP A 42 11.54 5.76 4.46
CA ASP A 42 11.32 7.22 4.40
C ASP A 42 9.92 7.63 4.87
N LEU A 43 8.89 6.80 4.63
CA LEU A 43 7.53 7.06 5.12
C LEU A 43 7.42 6.82 6.62
N VAL A 44 8.08 5.77 7.10
CA VAL A 44 8.21 5.47 8.53
C VAL A 44 8.86 6.65 9.25
N ASN A 45 9.94 7.21 8.71
CA ASN A 45 10.63 8.38 9.28
C ASN A 45 9.77 9.64 9.29
N LYS A 46 8.80 9.76 8.36
CA LYS A 46 7.82 10.84 8.32
C LYS A 46 6.59 10.60 9.22
N GLN A 47 6.61 9.54 10.03
CA GLN A 47 5.55 9.16 10.98
C GLN A 47 4.17 9.00 10.31
N ALA A 48 4.14 8.54 9.06
CA ALA A 48 2.88 8.29 8.34
C ALA A 48 2.03 7.25 9.08
N GLN A 49 0.81 7.63 9.45
CA GLN A 49 -0.11 6.76 10.20
C GLN A 49 -0.92 5.83 9.29
N VAL A 50 -1.13 6.22 8.03
CA VAL A 50 -1.91 5.45 7.06
C VAL A 50 -1.18 5.52 5.73
N VAL A 51 -0.73 4.36 5.25
CA VAL A 51 0.11 4.23 4.05
C VAL A 51 -0.58 3.34 3.02
N GLY A 52 -0.86 3.91 1.85
CA GLY A 52 -1.31 3.16 0.68
C GLY A 52 -0.13 2.88 -0.25
N ILE A 53 0.16 1.63 -0.55
CA ILE A 53 1.21 1.22 -1.48
C ILE A 53 0.58 1.08 -2.87
N ASN A 54 0.85 2.02 -3.78
CA ASN A 54 0.28 2.01 -5.12
C ASN A 54 1.01 1.00 -6.02
N LEU A 55 0.27 0.00 -6.51
CA LEU A 55 0.73 -1.10 -7.35
C LEU A 55 0.26 -0.98 -8.81
N SER A 56 -0.31 0.16 -9.22
CA SER A 56 -0.86 0.38 -10.56
C SER A 56 0.17 0.27 -11.70
N THR A 57 1.44 0.51 -11.40
CA THR A 57 2.57 0.38 -12.33
C THR A 57 3.27 -0.96 -12.25
N VAL A 58 3.02 -1.75 -11.20
CA VAL A 58 3.71 -3.03 -10.96
C VAL A 58 3.06 -4.12 -11.79
N ASP A 59 3.80 -4.69 -12.73
CA ASP A 59 3.37 -5.78 -13.60
C ASP A 59 3.96 -7.14 -13.19
N PHE A 60 5.03 -7.15 -12.40
CA PHE A 60 5.67 -8.39 -11.97
C PHE A 60 6.00 -8.39 -10.48
N MET A 61 5.79 -9.53 -9.82
CA MET A 61 6.18 -9.74 -8.43
C MET A 61 6.67 -11.17 -8.17
N ASP A 62 7.76 -11.31 -7.41
CA ASP A 62 8.27 -12.60 -6.93
C ASP A 62 8.15 -12.73 -5.41
N SER A 63 8.68 -13.83 -4.85
CA SER A 63 8.68 -14.08 -3.41
C SER A 63 9.48 -13.05 -2.60
N LYS A 64 10.54 -12.45 -3.17
CA LYS A 64 11.30 -11.38 -2.52
C LYS A 64 10.52 -10.08 -2.49
N GLY A 65 9.79 -9.77 -3.56
CA GLY A 65 8.89 -8.63 -3.60
C GLY A 65 7.78 -8.72 -2.56
N LEU A 66 7.11 -9.88 -2.48
CA LEU A 66 6.13 -10.16 -1.43
C LEU A 66 6.73 -10.02 -0.02
N GLY A 67 7.92 -10.59 0.20
CA GLY A 67 8.62 -10.45 1.49
C GLY A 67 8.96 -9.00 1.84
N ALA A 68 9.27 -8.18 0.84
CA ALA A 68 9.51 -6.75 1.02
C ALA A 68 8.22 -6.00 1.41
N LEU A 69 7.07 -6.28 0.77
CA LEU A 69 5.76 -5.72 1.15
C LEU A 69 5.42 -6.05 2.61
N VAL A 70 5.54 -7.32 2.97
CA VAL A 70 5.23 -7.78 4.33
C VAL A 70 6.17 -7.12 5.35
N SER A 71 7.46 -7.00 5.04
CA SER A 71 8.41 -6.32 5.92
C SER A 71 8.09 -4.84 6.10
N CYS A 72 7.78 -4.13 5.01
CA CYS A 72 7.36 -2.74 5.04
C CYS A 72 6.10 -2.55 5.90
N SER A 73 5.07 -3.39 5.69
CA SER A 73 3.83 -3.30 6.47
C SER A 73 4.07 -3.54 7.96
N LYS A 74 4.90 -4.53 8.33
CA LYS A 74 5.25 -4.79 9.74
C LYS A 74 5.96 -3.60 10.40
N GLN A 75 6.85 -2.92 9.67
CA GLN A 75 7.55 -1.75 10.20
C GLN A 75 6.60 -0.56 10.44
N ILE A 76 5.68 -0.31 9.51
CA ILE A 76 4.65 0.73 9.66
C ILE A 76 3.72 0.39 10.84
N GLN A 77 3.28 -0.86 10.94
CA GLN A 77 2.44 -1.35 12.05
C GLN A 77 3.12 -1.22 13.42
N ALA A 78 4.43 -1.48 13.50
CA ALA A 78 5.20 -1.34 14.75
C ALA A 78 5.22 0.09 15.31
N LEU A 79 4.93 1.08 14.47
CA LEU A 79 4.81 2.49 14.86
C LEU A 79 3.35 2.96 15.03
N GLY A 80 2.41 2.02 15.06
CA GLY A 80 0.98 2.29 15.19
C GLY A 80 0.30 2.66 13.86
N GLY A 81 1.01 2.59 12.74
CA GLY A 81 0.46 2.89 11.42
C GLY A 81 -0.32 1.73 10.81
N LYS A 82 -1.07 2.03 9.74
CA LYS A 82 -1.81 1.08 8.91
C LYS A 82 -1.24 1.07 7.50
N THR A 83 -1.24 -0.10 6.86
CA THR A 83 -0.78 -0.26 5.47
C THR A 83 -1.86 -0.91 4.62
N PHE A 84 -1.98 -0.43 3.38
CA PHE A 84 -2.93 -0.94 2.40
C PHE A 84 -2.22 -1.13 1.05
N LEU A 85 -2.62 -2.13 0.28
CA LEU A 85 -2.22 -2.25 -1.12
C LEU A 85 -3.28 -1.55 -1.99
N VAL A 86 -2.85 -0.76 -2.96
CA VAL A 86 -3.75 0.12 -3.71
C VAL A 86 -3.55 -0.06 -5.21
N ALA A 87 -4.64 -0.20 -5.94
CA ALA A 87 -4.72 -0.33 -7.39
C ALA A 87 -3.76 -1.38 -8.01
N PRO A 88 -3.66 -2.62 -7.49
CA PRO A 88 -2.86 -3.66 -8.14
C PRO A 88 -3.38 -3.95 -9.55
N GLN A 89 -2.45 -4.15 -10.49
CA GLN A 89 -2.81 -4.67 -11.82
C GLN A 89 -3.46 -6.05 -11.71
N PRO A 90 -4.35 -6.46 -12.64
CA PRO A 90 -5.10 -7.72 -12.53
C PRO A 90 -4.23 -8.95 -12.27
N GLN A 91 -3.08 -9.08 -12.93
CA GLN A 91 -2.17 -10.20 -12.73
C GLN A 91 -1.47 -10.19 -11.36
N ILE A 92 -1.19 -9.00 -10.82
CA ILE A 92 -0.66 -8.85 -9.46
C ILE A 92 -1.76 -9.16 -8.45
N LEU A 93 -2.99 -8.73 -8.68
CA LEU A 93 -4.12 -9.02 -7.81
C LEU A 93 -4.33 -10.54 -7.65
N VAL A 94 -4.35 -11.29 -8.76
CA VAL A 94 -4.45 -12.77 -8.73
C VAL A 94 -3.30 -13.38 -7.91
N LEU A 95 -2.07 -12.88 -8.06
CA LEU A 95 -0.93 -13.34 -7.28
C LEU A 95 -1.11 -13.05 -5.78
N LEU A 96 -1.54 -11.84 -5.41
CA LEU A 96 -1.77 -11.42 -4.02
C LEU A 96 -2.90 -12.25 -3.36
N GLU A 97 -3.96 -12.54 -4.10
CA GLU A 97 -5.05 -13.43 -3.68
C GLU A 97 -4.56 -14.87 -3.47
N THR A 98 -3.77 -15.39 -4.42
CA THR A 98 -3.22 -16.76 -4.37
C THR A 98 -2.40 -17.00 -3.10
N VAL A 99 -1.64 -15.99 -2.66
CA VAL A 99 -0.82 -16.07 -1.43
C VAL A 99 -1.58 -15.57 -0.19
N ALA A 100 -2.85 -15.24 -0.32
CA ALA A 100 -3.73 -14.74 0.73
C ALA A 100 -3.17 -13.54 1.52
N ILE A 101 -2.41 -12.67 0.85
CA ILE A 101 -1.79 -11.51 1.53
C ILE A 101 -2.83 -10.50 2.02
N HIS A 102 -4.02 -10.46 1.40
CA HIS A 102 -5.15 -9.63 1.81
C HIS A 102 -5.56 -9.85 3.28
N ARG A 103 -5.24 -11.02 3.85
CA ARG A 103 -5.47 -11.33 5.28
C ARG A 103 -4.54 -10.57 6.23
N PHE A 104 -3.42 -10.06 5.72
CA PHE A 104 -2.41 -9.34 6.49
C PHE A 104 -2.31 -7.86 6.08
N ILE A 105 -2.51 -7.57 4.79
CA ILE A 105 -2.48 -6.23 4.23
C ILE A 105 -3.73 -6.06 3.36
N PRO A 106 -4.75 -5.30 3.81
CA PRO A 106 -5.98 -5.13 3.05
C PRO A 106 -5.71 -4.43 1.71
N ILE A 107 -6.56 -4.73 0.72
CA ILE A 107 -6.37 -4.29 -0.66
C ILE A 107 -7.54 -3.40 -1.09
N TYR A 108 -7.20 -2.30 -1.76
CA TYR A 108 -8.11 -1.51 -2.57
C TYR A 108 -7.74 -1.69 -4.04
N THR A 109 -8.63 -2.27 -4.83
CA THR A 109 -8.50 -2.46 -6.28
C THR A 109 -8.53 -1.13 -7.04
N LYS A 110 -9.06 -0.07 -6.42
CA LYS A 110 -9.14 1.28 -6.96
C LYS A 110 -8.53 2.29 -6.00
N ARG A 111 -7.74 3.21 -6.55
CA ARG A 111 -7.10 4.29 -5.79
C ARG A 111 -8.14 5.20 -5.14
N GLU A 112 -9.19 5.51 -5.87
CA GLU A 112 -10.25 6.42 -5.45
C GLU A 112 -10.93 5.91 -4.18
N HIS A 113 -11.13 4.59 -4.05
CA HIS A 113 -11.76 4.00 -2.87
C HIS A 113 -10.89 4.18 -1.62
N PHE A 114 -9.58 3.99 -1.75
CA PHE A 114 -8.62 4.26 -0.68
C PHE A 114 -8.60 5.75 -0.30
N GLU A 115 -8.55 6.64 -1.29
CA GLU A 115 -8.52 8.09 -1.07
C GLU A 115 -9.84 8.65 -0.53
N GLN A 116 -10.96 7.95 -0.73
CA GLN A 116 -12.27 8.27 -0.16
C GLN A 116 -12.50 7.59 1.19
N GLY A 117 -11.58 6.72 1.61
CA GLY A 117 -11.70 5.93 2.83
C GLY A 117 -12.92 5.05 2.82
N GLN A 118 -13.24 4.39 1.70
CA GLN A 118 -14.23 3.32 1.70
C GLN A 118 -13.68 2.08 2.41
N GLU A 119 -14.49 1.05 2.61
CA GLU A 119 -13.95 -0.24 3.10
C GLU A 119 -13.08 -0.91 2.03
N PRO A 120 -12.01 -1.65 2.41
CA PRO A 120 -11.21 -2.45 1.49
C PRO A 120 -12.05 -3.51 0.77
N ASP A 121 -11.55 -3.99 -0.38
CA ASP A 121 -12.16 -5.09 -1.09
C ASP A 121 -12.13 -6.39 -0.26
N THR A 122 -13.18 -7.20 -0.41
CA THR A 122 -13.30 -8.53 0.23
C THR A 122 -13.00 -9.62 -0.81
N PHE A 123 -12.21 -10.62 -0.42
CA PHE A 123 -11.73 -11.73 -1.27
C PHE A 123 -12.11 -13.09 -0.69
#